data_AF-A0A7V2XIY4-F1
#
_entry.id   AF-A0A7V2XIY4-F1
#
_cell.length_a   1.000
_cell.length_b   1.000
_cell.length_c   1.000
_cell.angle_alpha   90.00
_cell.angle_beta   90.00
_cell.angle_gamma   90.00
#
_symmetry.space_group_name_H-M   'P 1'
#
loop_
_entity.id
_entity.type
_entity.pdbx_description
1 polymer ?
#
loop_
_entity_poly.entity_id
_entity_poly.type
_entity_poly.pdbx_seq_one_letter_code
_entity_poly.pdbx_strand_id
1 'polypeptide(L)'
;MSAQDDRVKAMRFQHPEFIPVSVGILPAAWKLHRERLDEICARHPVIFGEVKVGERDYDKVGGLYVQGRHTDPWGYTWENVCEGMDAYPAVHNVPTRADVHKLKAPEVHDGMPHGFMYMRLFYLRGFEELMLDFAEEPPELQMLIDIVLDYNVRELEYKIAQLGPGEKFVYFGDDLGMQHALPMGPYKWRKYLKPCYRKLYQRCHEVGWWVYMHTDGHCWEIIPDLKECGVDVINPQIRANGLENLVIACKGSICVNLDLDRQLFPFCTPAEIDAHVRHCVERLGAPEGGLWLAAEIGPDVPLENVEAICCALEKYRAYFR
;
A
#
# COMPACT_ATOMS: atom_id res chain seq x y z
N MET A 1 7.62 0.47 -19.03
CA MET A 1 6.74 1.64 -19.23
C MET A 1 7.50 2.64 -20.09
N SER A 2 6.83 3.34 -21.00
CA SER A 2 7.50 4.34 -21.82
C SER A 2 7.63 5.66 -21.04
N ALA A 3 8.61 6.51 -21.38
CA ALA A 3 8.71 7.86 -20.82
C ALA A 3 7.48 8.75 -21.15
N GLN A 4 6.62 8.30 -22.06
CA GLN A 4 5.38 8.98 -22.42
C GLN A 4 4.19 8.62 -21.52
N ASP A 5 4.34 7.62 -20.64
CA ASP A 5 3.31 7.17 -19.69
C ASP A 5 3.03 8.25 -18.64
N ASP A 6 1.75 8.60 -18.47
CA ASP A 6 1.31 9.61 -17.50
C ASP A 6 1.69 9.25 -16.06
N ARG A 7 1.83 7.96 -15.71
CA ARG A 7 2.38 7.56 -14.40
C ARG A 7 3.79 8.08 -14.21
N VAL A 8 4.66 7.89 -15.21
CA VAL A 8 6.06 8.34 -15.16
C VAL A 8 6.12 9.87 -15.19
N LYS A 9 5.33 10.52 -16.05
CA LYS A 9 5.27 11.99 -16.14
C LYS A 9 4.77 12.61 -14.83
N ALA A 10 3.68 12.09 -14.26
CA ALA A 10 3.14 12.56 -12.99
C ALA A 10 4.15 12.38 -11.86
N MET A 11 4.83 11.22 -11.78
CA MET A 11 5.87 10.96 -10.78
C MET A 11 7.02 11.96 -10.89
N ARG A 12 7.42 12.31 -12.12
CA ARG A 12 8.55 13.21 -12.40
C ARG A 12 8.16 14.70 -12.42
N PHE A 13 6.90 15.04 -12.17
CA PHE A 13 6.38 16.41 -12.33
C PHE A 13 6.62 16.98 -13.76
N GLN A 14 6.30 16.19 -14.78
CA GLN A 14 6.55 16.50 -16.20
C GLN A 14 5.27 16.65 -17.03
N HIS A 15 4.26 17.33 -16.50
CA HIS A 15 3.02 17.67 -17.19
C HIS A 15 2.33 16.45 -17.86
N PRO A 16 1.84 15.49 -17.05
CA PRO A 16 1.06 14.36 -17.59
C PRO A 16 -0.18 14.88 -18.32
N GLU A 17 -0.63 14.18 -19.37
CA GLU A 17 -1.86 14.54 -20.09
C GLU A 17 -3.08 14.31 -19.19
N PHE A 18 -3.04 13.25 -18.37
CA PHE A 18 -4.09 12.93 -17.41
C PHE A 18 -3.50 12.52 -16.06
N ILE A 19 -4.26 12.76 -14.98
CA ILE A 19 -3.98 12.18 -13.67
C ILE A 19 -4.18 10.66 -13.77
N PRO A 20 -3.17 9.83 -13.45
CA PRO A 20 -3.35 8.38 -13.45
C PRO A 20 -4.38 7.96 -12.40
N VAL A 21 -5.27 7.05 -12.77
CA VAL A 21 -6.33 6.53 -11.89
C VAL A 21 -6.29 4.99 -11.85
N SER A 22 -6.76 4.42 -10.75
CA SER A 22 -6.92 2.97 -10.60
C SER A 22 -8.01 2.63 -9.60
N VAL A 23 -8.66 1.48 -9.78
CA VAL A 23 -9.63 0.94 -8.83
C VAL A 23 -9.25 -0.51 -8.51
N GLY A 24 -9.03 -0.79 -7.22
CA GLY A 24 -8.89 -2.14 -6.68
C GLY A 24 -10.25 -2.65 -6.21
N ILE A 25 -10.57 -3.92 -6.50
CA ILE A 25 -11.84 -4.53 -6.07
C ILE A 25 -11.49 -5.83 -5.33
N LEU A 26 -11.92 -5.93 -4.07
CA LEU A 26 -11.63 -7.09 -3.23
C LEU A 26 -12.29 -8.36 -3.78
N PRO A 27 -11.68 -9.54 -3.62
CA PRO A 27 -12.28 -10.81 -4.06
C PRO A 27 -13.68 -11.05 -3.47
N ALA A 28 -13.93 -10.62 -2.22
CA ALA A 28 -15.26 -10.71 -1.61
C ALA A 28 -16.32 -9.90 -2.39
N ALA A 29 -15.97 -8.72 -2.91
CA ALA A 29 -16.88 -7.90 -3.72
C ALA A 29 -17.19 -8.59 -5.06
N TRP A 30 -16.16 -9.15 -5.72
CA TRP A 30 -16.33 -9.96 -6.93
C TRP A 30 -17.24 -11.16 -6.70
N LYS A 31 -17.04 -11.90 -5.61
CA LYS A 31 -17.84 -13.07 -5.27
C LYS A 31 -19.31 -12.69 -5.01
N LEU A 32 -19.54 -11.55 -4.37
CA LEU A 32 -20.88 -11.07 -4.01
C LEU A 32 -21.67 -10.57 -5.23
N HIS A 33 -21.05 -9.75 -6.08
CA HIS A 33 -21.75 -9.03 -7.15
C HIS A 33 -21.57 -9.62 -8.54
N ARG A 34 -20.56 -10.48 -8.72
CA ARG A 34 -20.30 -11.28 -9.93
C ARG A 34 -20.38 -10.45 -11.22
N GLU A 35 -21.22 -10.86 -12.17
CA GLU A 35 -21.37 -10.23 -13.50
C GLU A 35 -21.76 -8.76 -13.41
N ARG A 36 -22.47 -8.34 -12.36
CA ARG A 36 -22.89 -6.93 -12.20
C ARG A 36 -21.70 -6.00 -12.00
N LEU A 37 -20.62 -6.47 -11.36
CA LEU A 37 -19.37 -5.70 -11.28
C LEU A 37 -18.62 -5.70 -12.62
N ASP A 38 -18.63 -6.81 -13.35
CA ASP A 38 -18.04 -6.86 -14.69
C ASP A 38 -18.75 -5.87 -15.63
N GLU A 39 -20.09 -5.77 -15.56
CA GLU A 39 -20.88 -4.80 -16.32
C GLU A 39 -20.50 -3.35 -16.01
N ILE A 40 -20.23 -3.01 -14.75
CA ILE A 40 -19.70 -1.69 -14.36
C ILE A 40 -18.31 -1.50 -14.95
N CYS A 41 -17.40 -2.46 -14.74
CA CYS A 41 -16.03 -2.34 -15.20
C CYS A 41 -15.95 -2.20 -16.74
N ALA A 42 -16.82 -2.89 -17.48
CA ALA A 42 -16.93 -2.78 -18.94
C ALA A 42 -17.39 -1.40 -19.43
N ARG A 43 -18.12 -0.62 -18.62
CA ARG A 43 -18.49 0.77 -18.93
C ARG A 43 -17.34 1.76 -18.69
N HIS A 44 -16.30 1.36 -17.97
CA HIS A 44 -15.17 2.21 -17.58
C HIS A 44 -13.82 1.70 -18.12
N PRO A 45 -13.66 1.60 -19.45
CA PRO A 45 -12.45 1.04 -20.05
C PRO A 45 -11.20 1.88 -19.82
N VAL A 46 -11.33 3.15 -19.40
CA VAL A 46 -10.17 3.98 -19.02
C VAL A 46 -9.52 3.46 -17.74
N ILE A 47 -10.31 2.89 -16.83
CA ILE A 47 -9.84 2.34 -15.56
C ILE A 47 -9.45 0.86 -15.71
N PHE A 48 -10.32 0.07 -16.34
CA PHE A 48 -10.21 -1.40 -16.33
C PHE A 48 -9.71 -2.02 -17.65
N GLY A 49 -9.57 -1.22 -18.71
CA GLY A 49 -9.32 -1.74 -20.06
C GLY A 49 -10.53 -2.49 -20.62
N GLU A 50 -10.28 -3.40 -21.56
CA GLU A 50 -11.33 -4.24 -22.12
C GLU A 50 -11.74 -5.33 -21.11
N VAL A 51 -13.00 -5.32 -20.70
CA VAL A 51 -13.58 -6.29 -19.76
C VAL A 51 -14.60 -7.16 -20.49
N LYS A 52 -14.44 -8.47 -20.36
CA LYS A 52 -15.37 -9.46 -20.90
C LYS A 52 -16.28 -9.99 -19.79
N VAL A 53 -17.53 -9.56 -19.83
CA VAL A 53 -18.53 -9.90 -18.82
C VAL A 53 -18.76 -11.41 -18.76
N GLY A 54 -18.62 -11.99 -17.57
CA GLY A 54 -18.95 -13.40 -17.33
C GLY A 54 -17.83 -14.40 -17.66
N GLU A 55 -16.66 -13.96 -18.12
CA GLU A 55 -15.49 -14.85 -18.29
C GLU A 55 -14.68 -15.03 -17.00
N ARG A 56 -14.94 -14.22 -15.96
CA ARG A 56 -14.23 -14.29 -14.68
C ARG A 56 -14.69 -15.49 -13.85
N ASP A 57 -13.73 -16.19 -13.26
CA ASP A 57 -14.00 -17.12 -12.16
C ASP A 57 -14.14 -16.33 -10.85
N TYR A 58 -15.38 -15.98 -10.49
CA TYR A 58 -15.70 -15.19 -9.29
C TYR A 58 -15.45 -15.92 -7.98
N ASP A 59 -15.35 -17.24 -8.03
CA ASP A 59 -15.16 -18.08 -6.85
C ASP A 59 -13.67 -18.41 -6.61
N LYS A 60 -12.80 -18.05 -7.56
CA LYS A 60 -11.35 -18.19 -7.42
C LYS A 60 -10.78 -17.12 -6.49
N VAL A 61 -10.52 -17.53 -5.25
CA VAL A 61 -9.81 -16.75 -4.24
C VAL A 61 -8.46 -17.43 -3.95
N GLY A 62 -7.41 -16.66 -3.66
CA GLY A 62 -6.06 -17.19 -3.46
C GLY A 62 -5.29 -16.48 -2.35
N GLY A 63 -4.23 -17.13 -1.86
CA GLY A 63 -3.35 -16.57 -0.82
C GLY A 63 -4.08 -16.32 0.50
N LEU A 64 -3.77 -15.20 1.14
CA LEU A 64 -4.34 -14.78 2.43
C LEU A 64 -5.83 -14.46 2.38
N TYR A 65 -6.43 -14.39 1.19
CA TYR A 65 -7.87 -14.19 1.03
C TYR A 65 -8.69 -15.48 1.17
N VAL A 66 -8.04 -16.65 1.18
CA VAL A 66 -8.73 -17.94 1.34
C VAL A 66 -9.09 -18.16 2.80
N GLN A 67 -10.33 -18.55 3.10
CA GLN A 67 -10.76 -18.81 4.47
C GLN A 67 -9.95 -19.95 5.12
N GLY A 68 -9.59 -19.78 6.39
CA GLY A 68 -8.86 -20.77 7.17
C GLY A 68 -7.53 -20.25 7.71
N ARG A 69 -6.68 -21.19 8.16
CA ARG A 69 -5.37 -20.87 8.73
C ARG A 69 -4.26 -21.15 7.73
N HIS A 70 -3.34 -20.21 7.62
CA HIS A 70 -2.20 -20.27 6.72
C HIS A 70 -0.93 -19.98 7.50
N THR A 71 0.11 -20.78 7.31
CA THR A 71 1.41 -20.54 7.93
C THR A 71 2.40 -20.12 6.86
N ASP A 72 3.03 -18.97 7.06
CA ASP A 72 4.03 -18.46 6.13
C ASP A 72 5.43 -19.04 6.42
N PRO A 73 6.44 -18.79 5.57
CA PRO A 73 7.80 -19.33 5.77
C PRO A 73 8.50 -18.87 7.06
N TRP A 74 8.08 -17.77 7.67
CA TRP A 74 8.55 -17.34 9.00
C TRP A 74 7.90 -18.15 10.14
N GLY A 75 7.08 -19.14 9.78
CA GLY A 75 6.25 -19.95 10.66
C GLY A 75 5.03 -19.18 11.17
N TYR A 76 4.78 -17.96 10.70
CA TYR A 76 3.77 -17.08 11.26
C TYR A 76 2.39 -17.53 10.81
N THR A 77 1.43 -17.66 11.74
CA THR A 77 0.08 -18.12 11.40
C THR A 77 -0.89 -16.97 11.20
N TRP A 78 -1.47 -16.95 10.02
CA TRP A 78 -2.53 -16.08 9.56
C TRP A 78 -3.87 -16.78 9.71
N GLU A 79 -4.91 -16.04 10.06
CA GLU A 79 -6.28 -16.54 10.12
C GLU A 79 -7.19 -15.69 9.25
N ASN A 80 -7.88 -16.33 8.33
CA ASN A 80 -8.90 -15.73 7.52
C ASN A 80 -10.27 -16.26 7.97
N VAL A 81 -11.14 -15.37 8.44
CA VAL A 81 -12.47 -15.72 8.95
C VAL A 81 -13.58 -15.51 7.91
N CYS A 82 -13.27 -14.90 6.77
CA CYS A 82 -14.23 -14.55 5.72
C CYS A 82 -13.55 -14.60 4.34
N GLU A 83 -13.91 -15.59 3.52
CA GLU A 83 -13.34 -15.78 2.19
C GLU A 83 -13.46 -14.51 1.33
N GLY A 84 -12.34 -14.10 0.74
CA GLY A 84 -12.23 -12.93 -0.11
C GLY A 84 -11.95 -11.62 0.63
N MET A 85 -11.95 -11.62 1.97
CA MET A 85 -11.37 -10.57 2.82
C MET A 85 -9.93 -10.94 3.17
N ASP A 86 -9.09 -9.98 3.57
CA ASP A 86 -7.70 -10.29 3.92
C ASP A 86 -7.59 -11.04 5.26
N ALA A 87 -6.53 -11.84 5.44
CA ALA A 87 -6.27 -12.54 6.70
C ALA A 87 -5.69 -11.60 7.76
N TYR A 88 -5.88 -11.95 9.03
CA TYR A 88 -5.24 -11.23 10.13
C TYR A 88 -4.17 -12.07 10.85
N PRO A 89 -3.21 -11.41 11.50
CA PRO A 89 -2.23 -12.02 12.38
C PRO A 89 -2.84 -12.81 13.55
N ALA A 90 -2.64 -14.14 13.64
CA ALA A 90 -3.29 -14.99 14.66
C ALA A 90 -2.36 -15.60 15.72
N VAL A 91 -1.14 -16.03 15.36
CA VAL A 91 -0.20 -16.67 16.33
C VAL A 91 1.22 -16.15 16.14
N HIS A 92 1.76 -15.52 17.19
CA HIS A 92 3.11 -14.93 17.23
C HIS A 92 4.17 -15.97 17.61
N ASN A 93 5.25 -16.04 16.82
CA ASN A 93 6.32 -17.03 17.00
C ASN A 93 7.47 -16.57 17.90
N VAL A 94 7.51 -15.28 18.21
CA VAL A 94 8.53 -14.67 19.06
C VAL A 94 7.83 -13.95 20.23
N PRO A 95 7.03 -14.66 21.04
CA PRO A 95 6.22 -14.02 22.08
C PRO A 95 7.05 -13.46 23.24
N THR A 96 8.35 -13.80 23.33
CA THR A 96 9.26 -13.27 24.35
C THR A 96 10.57 -12.76 23.75
N ARG A 97 11.26 -11.87 24.47
CA ARG A 97 12.63 -11.43 24.12
C ARG A 97 13.61 -12.60 24.02
N ALA A 98 13.48 -13.60 24.89
CA ALA A 98 14.33 -14.79 24.86
C ALA A 98 14.17 -15.59 23.55
N ASP A 99 13.03 -15.49 22.87
CA ASP A 99 12.79 -16.16 21.61
C ASP A 99 13.42 -15.42 20.42
N VAL A 100 13.68 -14.10 20.53
CA VAL A 100 14.44 -13.34 19.52
C VAL A 100 15.83 -13.93 19.32
N HIS A 101 16.48 -14.36 20.41
CA HIS A 101 17.81 -15.01 20.37
C HIS A 101 17.81 -16.35 19.63
N LYS A 102 16.65 -16.97 19.44
CA LYS A 102 16.49 -18.26 18.75
C LYS A 102 15.94 -18.09 17.34
N LEU A 103 15.43 -16.90 17.01
CA LEU A 103 14.81 -16.61 15.72
C LEU A 103 15.86 -16.76 14.60
N LYS A 104 15.46 -17.45 13.54
CA LYS A 104 16.20 -17.52 12.28
C LYS A 104 15.26 -17.10 11.16
N ALA A 105 15.76 -16.24 10.28
CA ALA A 105 15.02 -15.92 9.06
C ALA A 105 14.86 -17.17 8.17
N PRO A 106 13.78 -17.29 7.38
CA PRO A 106 13.56 -18.42 6.48
C PRO A 106 14.68 -18.54 5.45
N GLU A 107 15.11 -19.76 5.13
CA GLU A 107 16.10 -19.98 4.06
C GLU A 107 15.48 -19.85 2.67
N VAL A 108 14.20 -20.15 2.53
CA VAL A 108 13.46 -20.02 1.27
C VAL A 108 13.23 -18.55 0.91
N HIS A 109 13.15 -18.27 -0.40
CA HIS A 109 12.74 -16.96 -0.92
C HIS A 109 11.21 -16.91 -1.02
N ASP A 110 10.60 -15.92 -0.38
CA ASP A 110 9.15 -15.66 -0.40
C ASP A 110 8.81 -14.23 -0.89
N GLY A 111 9.83 -13.51 -1.36
CA GLY A 111 9.72 -12.12 -1.73
C GLY A 111 9.50 -11.20 -0.53
N MET A 112 9.00 -10.00 -0.83
CA MET A 112 8.68 -8.96 0.15
C MET A 112 7.18 -8.69 0.05
N PRO A 113 6.35 -9.44 0.80
CA PRO A 113 4.90 -9.28 0.78
C PRO A 113 4.48 -7.98 1.47
N HIS A 114 3.17 -7.70 1.47
CA HIS A 114 2.61 -6.65 2.30
C HIS A 114 2.98 -6.90 3.78
N GLY A 115 3.56 -5.90 4.45
CA GLY A 115 4.13 -6.02 5.78
C GLY A 115 5.53 -6.66 5.81
N PHE A 116 6.41 -6.26 4.88
CA PHE A 116 7.74 -6.86 4.76
C PHE A 116 8.72 -6.47 5.89
N MET A 117 8.59 -5.29 6.50
CA MET A 117 9.55 -4.77 7.48
C MET A 117 8.92 -4.48 8.84
N TYR A 118 8.21 -3.38 9.03
CA TYR A 118 7.64 -2.99 10.32
C TYR A 118 6.54 -3.98 10.75
N MET A 119 5.57 -4.27 9.86
CA MET A 119 4.52 -5.21 10.22
C MET A 119 5.07 -6.61 10.49
N ARG A 120 6.11 -7.04 9.76
CA ARG A 120 6.81 -8.30 10.05
C ARG A 120 7.29 -8.39 11.49
N LEU A 121 7.76 -7.28 12.09
CA LEU A 121 8.17 -7.25 13.48
C LEU A 121 7.00 -7.60 14.41
N PHE A 122 5.82 -6.98 14.25
CA PHE A 122 4.69 -7.24 15.15
C PHE A 122 3.93 -8.52 14.81
N TYR A 123 4.02 -9.01 13.57
CA TYR A 123 3.61 -10.37 13.23
C TYR A 123 4.43 -11.35 14.09
N LEU A 124 5.76 -11.24 14.09
CA LEU A 124 6.61 -12.14 14.87
C LEU A 124 6.47 -11.96 16.39
N ARG A 125 6.54 -10.71 16.86
CA ARG A 125 6.68 -10.36 18.29
C ARG A 125 5.36 -10.25 19.05
N GLY A 126 4.27 -9.99 18.33
CA GLY A 126 3.03 -9.45 18.90
C GLY A 126 3.07 -7.93 18.98
N PHE A 127 1.93 -7.28 18.71
CA PHE A 127 1.85 -5.83 18.63
C PHE A 127 2.15 -5.14 19.96
N GLU A 128 1.45 -5.53 21.03
CA GLU A 128 1.62 -4.93 22.37
C GLU A 128 3.07 -5.07 22.85
N GLU A 129 3.60 -6.27 22.72
CA GLU A 129 4.96 -6.61 23.09
C GLU A 129 6.03 -5.86 22.28
N LEU A 130 5.82 -5.69 20.97
CA LEU A 130 6.71 -4.87 20.15
C LEU A 130 6.63 -3.40 20.57
N MET A 131 5.45 -2.88 20.94
CA MET A 131 5.33 -1.52 21.46
C MET A 131 6.06 -1.34 22.79
N LEU A 132 6.04 -2.34 23.68
CA LEU A 132 6.87 -2.37 24.90
C LEU A 132 8.36 -2.38 24.55
N ASP A 133 8.77 -3.15 23.55
CA ASP A 133 10.17 -3.15 23.10
C ASP A 133 10.56 -1.79 22.52
N PHE A 134 9.72 -1.13 21.71
CA PHE A 134 9.98 0.25 21.31
C PHE A 134 10.04 1.18 22.52
N ALA A 135 9.19 0.98 23.55
CA ALA A 135 9.16 1.79 24.76
C ALA A 135 10.46 1.69 25.58
N GLU A 136 10.92 0.47 25.83
CA GLU A 136 12.05 0.14 26.71
C GLU A 136 13.40 0.09 26.00
N GLU A 137 13.39 -0.03 24.67
CA GLU A 137 14.58 -0.07 23.81
C GLU A 137 15.59 -1.18 24.20
N PRO A 138 15.14 -2.43 24.42
CA PRO A 138 16.03 -3.54 24.75
C PRO A 138 16.93 -3.89 23.54
N PRO A 139 18.10 -4.51 23.76
CA PRO A 139 18.96 -4.93 22.65
C PRO A 139 18.26 -5.89 21.67
N GLU A 140 17.31 -6.70 22.16
CA GLU A 140 16.51 -7.62 21.33
C GLU A 140 15.66 -6.91 20.28
N LEU A 141 15.25 -5.65 20.49
CA LEU A 141 14.54 -4.88 19.47
C LEU A 141 15.41 -4.73 18.22
N GLN A 142 16.66 -4.29 18.40
CA GLN A 142 17.59 -4.12 17.29
C GLN A 142 17.93 -5.46 16.65
N MET A 143 18.12 -6.52 17.45
CA MET A 143 18.37 -7.87 16.92
C MET A 143 17.23 -8.34 16.02
N LEU A 144 15.97 -8.15 16.44
CA LEU A 144 14.80 -8.53 15.64
C LEU A 144 14.74 -7.72 14.34
N ILE A 145 14.98 -6.41 14.41
CA ILE A 145 15.04 -5.52 13.24
C ILE A 145 16.10 -6.00 12.25
N ASP A 146 17.31 -6.30 12.74
CA ASP A 146 18.44 -6.73 11.90
C ASP A 146 18.14 -8.05 11.19
N ILE A 147 17.55 -9.03 11.89
CA ILE A 147 17.14 -10.32 11.30
C ILE A 147 16.16 -10.12 10.14
N VAL A 148 15.15 -9.27 10.32
CA VAL A 148 14.15 -8.98 9.28
C VAL A 148 14.75 -8.18 8.13
N LEU A 149 15.59 -7.18 8.43
CA LEU A 149 16.26 -6.38 7.43
C LEU A 149 17.19 -7.22 6.55
N ASP A 150 18.00 -8.10 7.15
CA ASP A 150 18.94 -8.95 6.41
C ASP A 150 18.20 -9.94 5.49
N TYR A 151 17.06 -10.47 5.94
CA TYR A 151 16.18 -11.23 5.06
C TYR A 151 15.69 -10.39 3.88
N ASN A 152 15.17 -9.18 4.13
CA ASN A 152 14.63 -8.32 3.08
C ASN A 152 15.70 -7.86 2.08
N VAL A 153 16.93 -7.61 2.53
CA VAL A 153 18.06 -7.32 1.65
C VAL A 153 18.35 -8.51 0.73
N ARG A 154 18.34 -9.73 1.28
CA ARG A 154 18.53 -10.94 0.48
C ARG A 154 17.40 -11.15 -0.54
N GLU A 155 16.15 -10.89 -0.18
CA GLU A 155 15.01 -10.95 -1.11
C GLU A 155 15.13 -9.91 -2.22
N LEU A 156 15.58 -8.70 -1.89
CA LEU A 156 15.80 -7.63 -2.87
C LEU A 156 16.91 -8.03 -3.86
N GLU A 157 18.05 -8.53 -3.38
CA GLU A 157 19.14 -9.00 -4.28
C GLU A 157 18.67 -10.16 -5.16
N TYR A 158 17.92 -11.11 -4.61
CA TYR A 158 17.33 -12.19 -5.40
C TYR A 158 16.43 -11.65 -6.51
N LYS A 159 15.54 -10.70 -6.19
CA LYS A 159 14.67 -10.04 -7.16
C LYS A 159 15.46 -9.27 -8.23
N ILE A 160 16.52 -8.57 -7.84
CA ILE A 160 17.43 -7.85 -8.75
C ILE A 160 18.10 -8.83 -9.71
N ALA A 161 18.58 -9.97 -9.23
CA ALA A 161 19.20 -10.99 -10.06
C ALA A 161 18.22 -11.57 -11.10
N GLN A 162 16.93 -11.70 -10.76
CA GLN A 162 15.90 -12.19 -11.70
C GLN A 162 15.49 -11.16 -12.74
N LEU A 163 15.34 -9.89 -12.34
CA LEU A 163 14.73 -8.86 -13.18
C LEU A 163 15.74 -7.96 -13.89
N GLY A 164 16.98 -7.91 -13.43
CA GLY A 164 18.02 -7.02 -13.91
C GLY A 164 17.76 -5.53 -13.65
N PRO A 165 18.77 -4.69 -13.90
CA PRO A 165 18.67 -3.24 -13.77
C PRO A 165 17.76 -2.63 -14.85
N GLY A 166 17.39 -1.37 -14.66
CA GLY A 166 16.63 -0.55 -15.61
C GLY A 166 15.36 0.05 -15.02
N GLU A 167 14.83 1.06 -15.70
CA GLU A 167 13.67 1.85 -15.26
C GLU A 167 12.40 0.98 -15.09
N LYS A 168 12.01 0.74 -13.83
CA LYS A 168 10.75 0.05 -13.48
C LYS A 168 10.28 0.41 -12.06
N PHE A 169 8.98 0.36 -11.83
CA PHE A 169 8.43 0.42 -10.48
C PHE A 169 8.64 -0.89 -9.73
N VAL A 170 9.02 -0.79 -8.47
CA VAL A 170 8.97 -1.88 -7.51
C VAL A 170 8.03 -1.49 -6.38
N TYR A 171 7.06 -2.38 -6.10
CA TYR A 171 6.09 -2.21 -5.03
C TYR A 171 6.66 -2.71 -3.70
N PHE A 172 6.43 -1.91 -2.66
CA PHE A 172 6.58 -2.25 -1.25
C PHE A 172 5.29 -1.85 -0.52
N GLY A 173 4.84 -2.67 0.42
CA GLY A 173 3.68 -2.38 1.27
C GLY A 173 4.03 -2.65 2.72
N ASP A 174 3.80 -1.69 3.60
CA ASP A 174 4.02 -1.81 5.05
C ASP A 174 3.19 -0.74 5.76
N ASP A 175 2.21 -1.13 6.57
CA ASP A 175 1.30 -0.18 7.22
C ASP A 175 1.94 0.43 8.46
N LEU A 176 2.46 1.64 8.28
CA LEU A 176 3.25 2.33 9.29
C LEU A 176 2.39 3.05 10.32
N GLY A 177 1.12 3.31 10.04
CA GLY A 177 0.25 4.15 10.86
C GLY A 177 -0.86 3.39 11.58
N MET A 178 -1.35 3.98 12.67
CA MET A 178 -2.68 3.67 13.22
C MET A 178 -3.71 4.70 12.71
N GLN A 179 -4.95 4.65 13.19
CA GLN A 179 -5.99 5.60 12.78
C GLN A 179 -5.63 7.09 13.02
N HIS A 180 -4.85 7.39 14.06
CA HIS A 180 -4.61 8.77 14.51
C HIS A 180 -3.15 9.13 14.80
N ALA A 181 -2.22 8.17 14.76
CA ALA A 181 -0.81 8.41 15.04
C ALA A 181 0.07 7.28 14.51
N LEU A 182 1.37 7.52 14.45
CA LEU A 182 2.38 6.46 14.32
C LEU A 182 2.47 5.64 15.61
N PRO A 183 2.51 4.30 15.53
CA PRO A 183 2.58 3.41 16.69
C PRO A 183 3.70 3.72 17.68
N MET A 184 4.94 3.87 17.19
CA MET A 184 6.10 4.19 18.03
C MET A 184 6.44 5.70 18.07
N GLY A 185 5.62 6.53 17.42
CA GLY A 185 5.93 7.93 17.17
C GLY A 185 7.08 8.16 16.17
N PRO A 186 7.19 9.37 15.61
CA PRO A 186 8.13 9.66 14.52
C PRO A 186 9.60 9.59 14.96
N TYR A 187 9.91 9.89 16.23
CA TYR A 187 11.29 9.82 16.74
C TYR A 187 11.84 8.38 16.72
N LYS A 188 11.07 7.41 17.24
CA LYS A 188 11.51 6.01 17.26
C LYS A 188 11.45 5.38 15.87
N TRP A 189 10.48 5.76 15.05
CA TRP A 189 10.48 5.37 13.63
C TRP A 189 11.76 5.81 12.93
N ARG A 190 12.20 7.07 13.12
CA ARG A 190 13.46 7.58 12.55
C ARG A 190 14.70 6.86 13.07
N LYS A 191 14.70 6.47 14.35
CA LYS A 191 15.82 5.75 14.97
C LYS A 191 15.96 4.33 14.42
N TYR A 192 14.86 3.57 14.38
CA TYR A 192 14.89 2.13 14.17
C TYR A 192 14.51 1.70 12.76
N LEU A 193 13.48 2.32 12.18
CA LEU A 193 12.88 1.87 10.93
C LEU A 193 13.44 2.62 9.72
N LYS A 194 13.61 3.95 9.79
CA LYS A 194 14.16 4.75 8.69
C LYS A 194 15.45 4.17 8.07
N PRO A 195 16.45 3.70 8.85
CA PRO A 195 17.65 3.10 8.28
C PRO A 195 17.38 1.85 7.43
N CYS A 196 16.38 1.05 7.82
CA CYS A 196 15.97 -0.16 7.11
C CYS A 196 15.39 0.18 5.73
N TYR A 197 14.42 1.09 5.70
CA TYR A 197 13.81 1.58 4.45
C TYR A 197 14.85 2.22 3.54
N ARG A 198 15.72 3.07 4.08
CA ARG A 198 16.81 3.71 3.32
C ARG A 198 17.72 2.68 2.67
N LYS A 199 18.16 1.65 3.41
CA LYS A 199 19.05 0.61 2.89
C LYS A 199 18.45 -0.09 1.67
N LEU A 200 17.18 -0.48 1.76
CA LEU A 200 16.47 -1.18 0.67
C LEU A 200 16.20 -0.26 -0.51
N TYR A 201 15.72 0.96 -0.27
CA TYR A 201 15.28 1.86 -1.33
C TYR A 201 16.46 2.45 -2.09
N GLN A 202 17.56 2.82 -1.42
CA GLN A 202 18.78 3.22 -2.10
C GLN A 202 19.29 2.13 -3.04
N ARG A 203 19.23 0.87 -2.61
CA ARG A 203 19.62 -0.26 -3.43
C ARG A 203 18.73 -0.42 -4.68
N CYS A 204 17.43 -0.17 -4.58
CA CYS A 204 16.53 -0.09 -5.75
C CYS A 204 16.98 1.00 -6.74
N HIS A 205 17.32 2.18 -6.23
CA HIS A 205 17.77 3.31 -7.07
C HIS A 205 19.09 3.04 -7.80
N GLU A 206 20.04 2.36 -7.15
CA GLU A 206 21.32 1.97 -7.77
C GLU A 206 21.15 1.11 -9.03
N VAL A 207 20.09 0.31 -9.09
CA VAL A 207 19.76 -0.52 -10.26
C VAL A 207 18.75 0.15 -11.19
N GLY A 208 18.39 1.41 -10.94
CA GLY A 208 17.47 2.21 -11.76
C GLY A 208 15.99 1.93 -11.51
N TRP A 209 15.61 1.31 -10.39
CA TRP A 209 14.22 1.05 -10.06
C TRP A 209 13.62 2.21 -9.25
N TRP A 210 12.34 2.50 -9.49
CA TRP A 210 11.55 3.46 -8.72
C TRP A 210 10.75 2.76 -7.63
N VAL A 211 10.69 3.35 -6.46
CA VAL A 211 10.02 2.78 -5.28
C VAL A 211 8.60 3.31 -5.19
N TYR A 212 7.63 2.41 -5.31
CA TYR A 212 6.25 2.62 -4.92
C TYR A 212 6.06 2.07 -3.50
N MET A 213 5.67 2.92 -2.55
CA MET A 213 5.43 2.54 -1.17
C MET A 213 3.95 2.70 -0.83
N HIS A 214 3.29 1.60 -0.48
CA HIS A 214 1.96 1.58 0.11
C HIS A 214 2.07 1.54 1.65
N THR A 215 1.25 2.35 2.32
CA THR A 215 1.10 2.32 3.78
C THR A 215 -0.29 2.82 4.16
N ASP A 216 -1.00 2.01 4.93
CA ASP A 216 -2.21 2.44 5.61
C ASP A 216 -1.91 3.21 6.91
N GLY A 217 -2.96 3.88 7.42
CA GLY A 217 -2.90 4.63 8.67
C GLY A 217 -2.22 6.01 8.58
N HIS A 218 -2.16 6.66 9.74
CA HIS A 218 -1.62 8.00 9.95
C HIS A 218 -0.09 7.97 9.93
N CYS A 219 0.49 8.59 8.90
CA CYS A 219 1.93 8.61 8.66
C CYS A 219 2.44 9.91 8.03
N TRP A 220 1.61 10.96 7.91
CA TRP A 220 1.99 12.18 7.19
C TRP A 220 3.26 12.84 7.76
N GLU A 221 3.53 12.70 9.07
CA GLU A 221 4.71 13.29 9.72
C GLU A 221 6.04 12.66 9.27
N ILE A 222 5.99 11.46 8.68
CA ILE A 222 7.17 10.73 8.19
C ILE A 222 7.21 10.59 6.66
N ILE A 223 6.22 11.10 5.93
CA ILE A 223 6.27 11.12 4.46
C ILE A 223 7.54 11.83 3.94
N PRO A 224 7.98 12.98 4.49
CA PRO A 224 9.25 13.58 4.10
C PRO A 224 10.46 12.68 4.36
N ASP A 225 10.46 11.92 5.47
CA ASP A 225 11.52 10.96 5.77
C ASP A 225 11.51 9.76 4.81
N LEU A 226 10.34 9.28 4.40
CA LEU A 226 10.18 8.23 3.39
C LEU A 226 10.68 8.69 2.02
N LYS A 227 10.39 9.94 1.63
CA LYS A 227 10.98 10.54 0.43
C LYS A 227 12.51 10.55 0.50
N GLU A 228 13.08 10.93 1.64
CA GLU A 228 14.53 10.91 1.86
C GLU A 228 15.13 9.50 1.78
N CYS A 229 14.38 8.47 2.17
CA CYS A 229 14.80 7.08 2.03
C CYS A 229 14.87 6.63 0.57
N GLY A 230 14.08 7.24 -0.30
CA GLY A 230 14.02 6.93 -1.73
C GLY A 230 12.63 6.56 -2.25
N VAL A 231 11.55 6.89 -1.56
CA VAL A 231 10.21 6.68 -2.13
C VAL A 231 9.97 7.66 -3.29
N ASP A 232 9.52 7.15 -4.43
CA ASP A 232 9.15 7.95 -5.60
C ASP A 232 7.65 8.23 -5.65
N VAL A 233 6.85 7.21 -5.32
CA VAL A 233 5.40 7.28 -5.22
C VAL A 233 4.96 6.73 -3.87
N ILE A 234 4.26 7.54 -3.09
CA ILE A 234 3.65 7.13 -1.81
C ILE A 234 2.15 6.90 -2.02
N ASN A 235 1.60 5.88 -1.38
CA ASN A 235 0.17 5.59 -1.39
C ASN A 235 -0.40 5.58 0.04
N PRO A 236 -0.76 6.77 0.56
CA PRO A 236 -1.37 6.94 1.87
C PRO A 236 -2.90 7.00 1.79
N GLN A 237 -3.55 6.59 2.87
CA GLN A 237 -4.99 6.78 3.08
C GLN A 237 -5.34 8.23 3.39
N ILE A 238 -6.32 8.79 2.68
CA ILE A 238 -6.79 10.15 2.96
C ILE A 238 -7.40 10.30 4.35
N ARG A 239 -8.21 9.33 4.81
CA ARG A 239 -8.98 9.47 6.06
C ARG A 239 -8.10 9.54 7.30
N ALA A 240 -7.09 8.69 7.39
CA ALA A 240 -6.19 8.65 8.55
C ALA A 240 -5.24 9.85 8.61
N ASN A 241 -4.86 10.40 7.44
CA ASN A 241 -3.86 11.46 7.35
C ASN A 241 -4.49 12.86 7.30
N GLY A 242 -5.68 13.00 6.73
CA GLY A 242 -6.30 14.28 6.43
C GLY A 242 -5.70 14.94 5.17
N LEU A 243 -6.55 15.51 4.32
CA LEU A 243 -6.12 16.08 3.04
C LEU A 243 -5.17 17.26 3.23
N GLU A 244 -5.41 18.14 4.20
CA GLU A 244 -4.56 19.29 4.51
C GLU A 244 -3.14 18.89 4.85
N ASN A 245 -2.98 17.85 5.68
CA ASN A 245 -1.67 17.34 6.07
C ASN A 245 -0.95 16.71 4.88
N LEU A 246 -1.66 15.96 4.04
CA LEU A 246 -1.11 15.40 2.80
C LEU A 246 -0.69 16.50 1.81
N VAL A 247 -1.43 17.60 1.72
CA VAL A 247 -1.03 18.77 0.92
C VAL A 247 0.29 19.34 1.44
N ILE A 248 0.41 19.52 2.75
CA ILE A 248 1.64 20.05 3.39
C ILE A 248 2.83 19.11 3.16
N ALA A 249 2.63 17.81 3.34
CA ALA A 249 3.72 16.83 3.27
C ALA A 249 4.14 16.47 1.84
N CYS A 250 3.20 16.50 0.89
CA CYS A 250 3.43 15.88 -0.43
C CYS A 250 3.43 16.83 -1.61
N LYS A 251 2.60 17.88 -1.61
CA LYS A 251 2.32 18.66 -2.82
C LYS A 251 3.61 19.32 -3.35
N GLY A 252 3.97 19.00 -4.59
CA GLY A 252 5.20 19.50 -5.24
C GLY A 252 6.51 18.84 -4.75
N SER A 253 6.42 17.82 -3.90
CA SER A 253 7.59 17.16 -3.29
C SER A 253 7.70 15.67 -3.67
N ILE A 254 6.60 14.94 -3.55
CA ILE A 254 6.53 13.50 -3.87
C ILE A 254 5.21 13.20 -4.58
N CYS A 255 5.24 12.23 -5.48
CA CYS A 255 4.02 11.77 -6.14
C CYS A 255 3.17 10.96 -5.18
N VAL A 256 1.88 11.29 -5.09
CA VAL A 256 0.93 10.60 -4.23
C VAL A 256 -0.01 9.78 -5.10
N ASN A 257 -0.06 8.47 -4.92
CA ASN A 257 -1.22 7.70 -5.32
C ASN A 257 -2.23 7.74 -4.19
N LEU A 258 -3.12 8.73 -4.20
CA LEU A 258 -4.00 8.99 -3.07
C LEU A 258 -5.04 7.87 -2.97
N ASP A 259 -5.03 7.11 -1.88
CA ASP A 259 -6.13 6.20 -1.57
C ASP A 259 -7.30 7.03 -1.07
N LEU A 260 -8.35 7.09 -1.89
CA LEU A 260 -9.58 7.80 -1.61
C LEU A 260 -10.30 7.16 -0.42
N ASP A 261 -11.35 7.82 0.08
CA ASP A 261 -11.91 7.45 1.37
C ASP A 261 -12.79 6.20 1.28
N ARG A 262 -12.17 5.01 1.31
CA ARG A 262 -12.87 3.72 1.27
C ARG A 262 -13.80 3.49 2.46
N GLN A 263 -13.61 4.18 3.58
CA GLN A 263 -14.54 4.13 4.73
C GLN A 263 -15.77 5.02 4.52
N LEU A 264 -15.71 5.98 3.59
CA LEU A 264 -16.85 6.81 3.20
C LEU A 264 -17.75 6.10 2.17
N PHE A 265 -17.15 5.35 1.23
CA PHE A 265 -17.85 4.76 0.07
C PHE A 265 -19.08 3.91 0.38
N PRO A 266 -19.16 3.13 1.49
CA PRO A 266 -20.36 2.37 1.83
C PRO A 266 -21.57 3.23 2.21
N PHE A 267 -21.34 4.48 2.63
CA PHE A 267 -22.35 5.30 3.32
C PHE A 267 -22.69 6.62 2.62
N CYS A 268 -21.84 7.09 1.71
CA CYS A 268 -22.06 8.33 1.00
C CYS A 268 -22.98 8.19 -0.21
N THR A 269 -23.51 9.31 -0.67
CA THR A 269 -24.24 9.44 -1.93
C THR A 269 -23.28 9.60 -3.11
N PRO A 270 -23.70 9.29 -4.35
CA PRO A 270 -22.93 9.58 -5.56
C PRO A 270 -22.44 11.03 -5.70
N ALA A 271 -23.24 12.00 -5.22
CA ALA A 271 -22.87 13.42 -5.24
C ALA A 271 -21.72 13.74 -4.26
N GLU A 272 -21.70 13.09 -3.09
CA GLU A 272 -20.61 13.22 -2.12
C GLU A 272 -19.32 12.58 -2.62
N ILE A 273 -19.42 11.48 -3.39
CA ILE A 273 -18.26 10.85 -4.06
C ILE A 273 -17.66 11.81 -5.09
N ASP A 274 -18.49 12.40 -5.97
CA ASP A 274 -18.01 13.38 -6.95
C ASP A 274 -17.33 14.58 -6.26
N ALA A 275 -17.94 15.11 -5.20
CA ALA A 275 -17.38 16.22 -4.42
C ALA A 275 -16.06 15.83 -3.73
N HIS A 276 -15.97 14.62 -3.17
CA HIS A 276 -14.76 14.10 -2.53
C HIS A 276 -13.58 14.01 -3.51
N VAL A 277 -13.79 13.37 -4.66
CA VAL A 277 -12.75 13.21 -5.69
C VAL A 277 -12.32 14.57 -6.23
N ARG A 278 -13.29 15.45 -6.51
CA ARG A 278 -13.02 16.84 -6.93
C ARG A 278 -12.13 17.57 -5.93
N HIS A 279 -12.50 17.52 -4.66
CA HIS A 279 -11.78 18.23 -3.60
C HIS A 279 -10.34 17.73 -3.49
N CYS A 280 -10.11 16.41 -3.59
CA CYS A 280 -8.78 15.84 -3.60
C CYS A 280 -7.93 16.38 -4.77
N VAL A 281 -8.49 16.42 -5.98
CA VAL A 281 -7.79 16.91 -7.18
C VAL A 281 -7.48 18.41 -7.08
N GLU A 282 -8.45 19.23 -6.65
CA GLU A 282 -8.27 20.68 -6.50
C GLU A 282 -7.17 21.03 -5.48
N ARG A 283 -7.09 20.26 -4.39
CA ARG A 283 -6.18 20.57 -3.28
C ARG A 283 -4.80 19.98 -3.48
N LEU A 284 -4.70 18.71 -3.87
CA LEU A 284 -3.43 17.98 -3.95
C LEU A 284 -2.84 17.95 -5.36
N GLY A 285 -3.67 18.04 -6.41
CA GLY A 285 -3.23 18.01 -7.80
C GLY A 285 -2.51 19.29 -8.25
N ALA A 286 -1.77 19.16 -9.36
CA ALA A 286 -1.12 20.25 -10.07
C ALA A 286 -0.95 19.88 -11.57
N PRO A 287 -0.94 20.86 -12.50
CA PRO A 287 -0.69 20.62 -13.93
C PRO A 287 0.65 19.94 -14.22
N GLU A 288 1.66 20.16 -13.37
CA GLU A 288 2.99 19.56 -13.51
C GLU A 288 2.96 18.07 -13.17
N GLY A 289 2.01 17.59 -12.38
CA GLY A 289 1.92 16.20 -11.90
C GLY A 289 1.93 16.09 -10.37
N GLY A 290 2.40 14.94 -9.87
CA GLY A 290 2.49 14.63 -8.44
C GLY A 290 1.25 13.98 -7.82
N LEU A 291 0.21 13.70 -8.61
CA LEU A 291 -1.01 13.03 -8.14
C LEU A 291 -1.39 11.88 -9.06
N TRP A 292 -1.62 10.71 -8.48
CA TRP A 292 -2.44 9.61 -8.99
C TRP A 292 -3.61 9.42 -8.01
N LEU A 293 -4.70 8.80 -8.44
CA LEU A 293 -5.85 8.48 -7.59
C LEU A 293 -6.11 6.98 -7.58
N ALA A 294 -6.34 6.44 -6.39
CA ALA A 294 -6.76 5.06 -6.19
C ALA A 294 -8.08 5.02 -5.41
N ALA A 295 -8.92 4.06 -5.74
CA ALA A 295 -10.05 3.68 -4.90
C ALA A 295 -10.01 2.17 -4.67
N GLU A 296 -10.38 1.74 -3.47
CA GLU A 296 -10.60 0.33 -3.14
C GLU A 296 -12.08 0.08 -2.90
N ILE A 297 -12.60 -1.01 -3.45
CA ILE A 297 -13.99 -1.42 -3.37
C ILE A 297 -14.10 -2.73 -2.58
N GLY A 298 -14.73 -2.64 -1.41
CA GLY A 298 -15.14 -3.78 -0.60
C GLY A 298 -16.54 -4.30 -0.94
N PRO A 299 -16.95 -5.46 -0.39
CA PRO A 299 -18.27 -6.05 -0.61
C PRO A 299 -19.42 -5.23 -0.01
N ASP A 300 -19.11 -4.26 0.85
CA ASP A 300 -20.01 -3.35 1.52
C ASP A 300 -20.31 -2.07 0.71
N VAL A 301 -19.57 -1.81 -0.37
CA VAL A 301 -19.78 -0.63 -1.23
C VAL A 301 -20.95 -0.89 -2.21
N PRO A 302 -22.04 -0.10 -2.16
CA PRO A 302 -23.15 -0.25 -3.11
C PRO A 302 -22.71 -0.11 -4.57
N LEU A 303 -23.27 -0.91 -5.47
CA LEU A 303 -22.93 -0.86 -6.90
C LEU A 303 -23.15 0.51 -7.55
N GLU A 304 -24.14 1.28 -7.07
CA GLU A 304 -24.34 2.68 -7.50
C GLU A 304 -23.15 3.59 -7.12
N ASN A 305 -22.54 3.33 -5.97
CA ASN A 305 -21.34 4.04 -5.52
C ASN A 305 -20.10 3.57 -6.27
N VAL A 306 -20.01 2.28 -6.62
CA VAL A 306 -18.93 1.79 -7.50
C VAL A 306 -18.96 2.51 -8.86
N GLU A 307 -20.13 2.62 -9.49
CA GLU A 307 -20.31 3.40 -10.73
C GLU A 307 -19.93 4.88 -10.52
N ALA A 308 -20.40 5.48 -9.43
CA ALA A 308 -20.12 6.89 -9.12
C ALA A 308 -18.63 7.17 -8.93
N ILE A 309 -17.90 6.27 -8.26
CA ILE A 309 -16.44 6.35 -8.07
C ILE A 309 -15.75 6.31 -9.45
N CYS A 310 -16.13 5.36 -10.30
CA CYS A 310 -15.53 5.22 -11.62
C CYS A 310 -15.81 6.46 -12.50
N CYS A 311 -17.07 6.92 -12.55
CA CYS A 311 -17.45 8.17 -13.22
C CYS A 311 -16.64 9.37 -12.74
N ALA A 312 -16.49 9.53 -11.42
CA ALA A 312 -15.75 10.66 -10.84
C ALA A 312 -14.26 10.60 -11.19
N LEU A 313 -13.63 9.42 -11.11
CA LEU A 313 -12.23 9.22 -11.50
C LEU A 313 -12.01 9.53 -12.99
N GLU A 314 -12.87 9.05 -13.89
CA GLU A 314 -12.78 9.31 -15.33
C GLU A 314 -13.02 10.78 -15.69
N LYS A 315 -13.91 11.46 -14.95
CA LYS A 315 -14.14 12.90 -15.11
C LYS A 315 -12.95 13.72 -14.63
N TYR A 316 -12.50 13.50 -13.39
CA TYR A 316 -11.49 14.34 -12.75
C TYR A 316 -10.06 14.02 -13.17
N ARG A 317 -9.79 12.88 -13.82
CA ARG A 317 -8.46 12.63 -14.41
C ARG A 317 -8.05 13.65 -15.46
N ALA A 318 -9.02 14.31 -16.11
CA ALA A 318 -8.80 15.32 -17.14
C ALA A 318 -8.86 16.76 -16.59
N TYR A 319 -8.82 16.96 -15.27
CA TYR A 319 -9.07 18.26 -14.64
C TYR A 319 -8.13 19.40 -15.10
N PHE A 320 -6.87 19.09 -15.42
CA PHE A 320 -5.84 20.07 -15.83
C PHE A 320 -5.65 20.17 -17.35
N ARG A 321 -6.55 19.57 -18.14
CA ARG A 321 -6.47 19.56 -19.60
C ARG A 321 -7.20 20.75 -20.24
#